data_AF-A0A7S4ML79-F1
#
_entry.id   AF-A0A7S4ML79-F1
#
_cell.length_a   1.000
_cell.length_b   1.000
_cell.length_c   1.000
_cell.angle_alpha   90.00
_cell.angle_beta   90.00
_cell.angle_gamma   90.00
#
_symmetry.space_group_name_H-M   'P 1'
#
loop_
_entity.id
_entity.type
_entity.pdbx_description
1 polymer ?
#
loop_
_entity_poly.entity_id
_entity_poly.type
_entity_poly.pdbx_seq_one_letter_code
_entity_poly.pdbx_strand_id
1 'polypeptide(L)'
;CINCFHVKADHNESALRENVPSRSVHTIRATLNQRNVLLRATGSAEQRKALRIQNIQAEILSTESSYLEQLNRIIQNYHEPMIKAKIISPHSKAERSIFANIRILEHVHQKLLYDIRAVHSRQGFPDGLIAEMFLGLIPYLTLYNEYVTMFDEGT
;
A
#
# COMPACT_ATOMS: atom_id res chain seq x y z
N CYS A 1 30.14 -22.70 -15.91
CA CYS A 1 28.78 -23.05 -16.38
C CYS A 1 27.79 -22.17 -15.65
N ILE A 2 27.06 -21.34 -16.39
CA ILE A 2 26.09 -20.35 -15.90
C ILE A 2 24.75 -21.08 -15.70
N ASN A 3 24.24 -21.10 -14.46
CA ASN A 3 22.91 -21.62 -14.18
C ASN A 3 21.87 -20.55 -14.48
N CYS A 4 21.12 -20.76 -15.57
CA CYS A 4 19.88 -20.06 -15.89
C CYS A 4 18.81 -20.35 -14.84
N PHE A 5 18.48 -19.35 -14.01
CA PHE A 5 17.22 -19.33 -13.28
C PHE A 5 16.08 -19.02 -14.27
N HIS A 6 15.47 -20.07 -14.79
CA HIS A 6 14.18 -20.00 -15.48
C HIS A 6 13.09 -20.06 -14.39
N VAL A 7 12.74 -18.91 -13.82
CA VAL A 7 11.51 -18.79 -13.04
C VAL A 7 10.38 -18.64 -14.06
N LYS A 8 9.55 -19.67 -14.15
CA LYS A 8 8.30 -19.63 -14.92
C LYS A 8 7.39 -18.58 -14.28
N ALA A 9 7.38 -17.38 -14.85
CA ALA A 9 6.24 -16.51 -14.79
C ALA A 9 5.22 -17.09 -15.77
N ASP A 10 4.08 -17.58 -15.27
CA ASP A 10 2.80 -17.45 -15.96
C ASP A 10 1.65 -17.99 -15.10
N HIS A 11 0.59 -17.17 -15.07
CA HIS A 11 -0.79 -17.45 -14.61
C HIS A 11 -1.11 -17.32 -13.12
N ASN A 12 -0.96 -16.11 -12.56
CA ASN A 12 -1.90 -15.64 -11.52
C ASN A 12 -2.04 -14.10 -11.42
N GLU A 13 -1.81 -13.37 -12.52
CA GLU A 13 -1.83 -11.89 -12.52
C GLU A 13 -3.25 -11.30 -12.58
N SER A 14 -4.21 -12.04 -13.15
CA SER A 14 -5.59 -11.56 -13.31
C SER A 14 -6.45 -11.69 -12.04
N ALA A 15 -6.05 -12.52 -11.07
CA ALA A 15 -6.85 -12.79 -9.87
C ALA A 15 -6.73 -11.69 -8.80
N LEU A 16 -5.65 -10.90 -8.79
CA LEU A 16 -5.48 -9.77 -7.85
C LEU A 16 -6.25 -8.51 -8.26
N ARG A 17 -6.83 -8.51 -9.47
CA ARG A 17 -7.61 -7.39 -10.01
C ARG A 17 -9.12 -7.54 -9.83
N GLU A 18 -9.62 -8.69 -9.38
CA GLU A 18 -11.07 -8.91 -9.25
C GLU A 18 -11.60 -8.65 -7.82
N ASN A 19 -12.44 -7.61 -7.74
CA ASN A 19 -13.55 -7.43 -6.80
C ASN A 19 -13.28 -7.69 -5.31
N VAL A 20 -12.59 -6.74 -4.67
CA VAL A 20 -12.77 -6.51 -3.22
C VAL A 20 -13.96 -5.57 -3.02
N PRO A 21 -14.97 -5.90 -2.20
CA PRO A 21 -16.14 -5.05 -1.98
C PRO A 21 -15.70 -3.69 -1.44
N SER A 22 -15.90 -2.66 -2.26
CA SER A 22 -15.54 -1.29 -1.96
C SER A 22 -16.50 -0.69 -0.94
N ARG A 23 -16.38 -1.07 0.34
CA ARG A 23 -16.76 -0.14 1.40
C ARG A 23 -15.73 0.99 1.36
N SER A 24 -16.16 2.13 0.82
CA SER A 24 -15.32 3.33 0.74
C SER A 24 -14.70 3.61 2.11
N VAL A 25 -13.38 3.78 2.14
CA VAL A 25 -12.61 4.10 3.36
C VAL A 25 -13.15 5.38 4.02
N HIS A 26 -13.76 6.28 3.23
CA HIS A 26 -14.45 7.47 3.73
C HIS A 26 -15.70 7.13 4.55
N THR A 27 -16.44 6.08 4.19
CA THR A 27 -17.61 5.61 4.95
C THR A 27 -17.21 5.07 6.33
N ILE A 28 -16.04 4.42 6.43
CA ILE A 28 -15.49 3.88 7.69
C ILE A 28 -15.15 5.01 8.66
N ARG A 29 -14.48 6.06 8.16
CA ARG A 29 -14.09 7.22 8.98
C ARG A 29 -15.31 8.01 9.48
N ALA A 30 -16.34 8.16 8.64
CA ALA A 30 -17.58 8.86 9.00
C ALA A 30 -18.37 8.13 10.11
N THR A 31 -18.50 6.80 10.03
CA THR A 31 -19.21 6.01 11.05
C THR A 31 -18.45 5.94 12.38
N LEU A 32 -17.11 5.92 12.35
CA LEU A 32 -16.29 6.00 13.56
C LEU A 32 -16.45 7.35 14.26
N ASN A 33 -16.50 8.47 13.52
CA ASN A 33 -16.62 9.81 14.11
C ASN A 33 -17.91 10.02 14.93
N GLN A 34 -19.07 9.52 14.48
CA GLN A 34 -20.30 9.61 15.26
C GLN A 34 -20.24 8.77 16.54
N ARG A 35 -19.67 7.57 16.47
CA ARG A 35 -19.54 6.66 17.63
C ARG A 35 -18.50 7.17 18.65
N ASN A 36 -17.50 7.91 18.18
CA ASN A 36 -16.43 8.50 18.99
C ASN A 36 -16.93 9.52 20.02
N VAL A 37 -17.96 10.31 19.70
CA VAL A 37 -18.44 11.38 20.59
C VAL A 37 -19.10 10.81 21.84
N LEU A 38 -19.94 9.77 21.68
CA LEU A 38 -20.69 9.17 22.78
C LEU A 38 -19.77 8.41 23.76
N LEU A 39 -18.86 7.59 23.21
CA LEU A 39 -17.96 6.74 24.00
C LEU A 39 -16.88 7.52 24.77
N ARG A 40 -16.52 8.72 24.31
CA ARG A 40 -15.59 9.60 25.05
C ARG A 40 -16.22 10.19 26.30
N ALA A 41 -17.54 10.41 26.30
CA ALA A 41 -18.26 11.00 27.42
C ALA A 41 -18.65 9.97 28.50
N THR A 42 -18.97 8.73 28.10
CA THR A 42 -19.59 7.74 29.01
C THR A 42 -18.95 6.36 29.00
N GLY A 43 -17.99 6.09 28.10
CA GLY A 43 -17.41 4.75 27.94
C GLY A 43 -16.39 4.39 29.01
N SER A 44 -16.22 3.10 29.30
CA SER A 44 -15.15 2.59 30.18
C SER A 44 -13.74 2.85 29.60
N ALA A 45 -12.69 2.68 30.41
CA ALA A 45 -11.31 2.82 29.94
C ALA A 45 -10.98 1.85 28.79
N GLU A 46 -11.46 0.61 28.90
CA GLU A 46 -11.32 -0.44 27.89
C GLU A 46 -12.03 -0.07 26.59
N GLN A 47 -13.26 0.46 26.68
CA GLN A 47 -14.01 0.91 25.50
C GLN A 47 -13.32 2.07 24.79
N ARG A 48 -12.75 3.04 25.54
CA ARG A 48 -11.97 4.13 24.97
C ARG A 48 -10.68 3.63 24.31
N LYS A 49 -10.00 2.64 24.90
CA LYS A 49 -8.81 1.99 24.31
C LYS A 49 -9.15 1.30 23.00
N ALA A 50 -10.19 0.45 22.98
CA ALA A 50 -10.63 -0.27 21.79
C ALA A 50 -11.02 0.69 20.64
N LEU A 51 -11.73 1.77 20.98
CA LEU A 51 -12.11 2.80 20.02
C LEU A 51 -10.89 3.56 19.47
N ARG A 52 -9.89 3.86 20.31
CA ARG A 52 -8.64 4.47 19.87
C ARG A 52 -7.90 3.56 18.88
N ILE A 53 -7.83 2.26 19.17
CA ILE A 53 -7.21 1.27 18.29
C ILE A 53 -7.93 1.24 16.93
N GLN A 54 -9.27 1.19 16.92
CA GLN A 54 -10.05 1.22 15.69
C GLN A 54 -9.79 2.48 14.85
N ASN A 55 -9.69 3.65 15.48
CA ASN A 55 -9.37 4.89 14.77
C ASN A 55 -7.98 4.85 14.13
N ILE A 56 -6.97 4.33 14.85
CA ILE A 56 -5.61 4.18 14.33
C ILE A 56 -5.60 3.21 13.14
N GLN A 57 -6.32 2.09 13.24
CA GLN A 57 -6.39 1.11 12.16
C GLN A 57 -7.07 1.68 10.91
N ALA A 58 -8.14 2.47 11.08
CA ALA A 58 -8.80 3.17 9.99
C ALA A 58 -7.90 4.25 9.36
N GLU A 59 -7.09 4.94 10.18
CA GLU A 59 -6.10 5.90 9.71
C GLU A 59 -5.03 5.21 8.86
N ILE A 60 -4.41 4.13 9.34
CA ILE A 60 -3.43 3.34 8.60
C ILE A 60 -4.00 2.89 7.24
N LEU A 61 -5.22 2.35 7.21
CA LEU A 61 -5.86 1.93 5.97
C LEU A 61 -6.09 3.09 5.00
N SER A 62 -6.46 4.26 5.54
CA SER A 62 -6.70 5.48 4.77
C SER A 62 -5.41 6.04 4.19
N THR A 63 -4.35 6.12 4.98
CA THR A 63 -3.05 6.62 4.55
C THR A 63 -2.43 5.69 3.53
N GLU A 64 -2.51 4.38 3.74
CA GLU A 64 -1.99 3.38 2.81
C GLU A 64 -2.73 3.40 1.47
N SER A 65 -4.06 3.49 1.50
CA SER A 65 -4.86 3.64 0.26
C SER A 65 -4.48 4.91 -0.50
N SER A 66 -4.27 6.02 0.20
CA SER A 66 -3.92 7.30 -0.40
C SER A 66 -2.50 7.29 -0.97
N TYR A 67 -1.57 6.61 -0.31
CA TYR A 67 -0.20 6.43 -0.77
C TYR A 67 -0.17 5.61 -2.08
N LEU A 68 -0.87 4.48 -2.11
CA LEU A 68 -0.95 3.64 -3.30
C LEU A 68 -1.61 4.36 -4.48
N GLU A 69 -2.63 5.18 -4.22
CA GLU A 69 -3.24 6.03 -5.24
C GLU A 69 -2.24 7.04 -5.83
N GLN A 70 -1.40 7.64 -4.98
CA GLN A 70 -0.36 8.56 -5.44
C GLN A 70 0.70 7.85 -6.30
N LEU A 71 1.17 6.66 -5.89
CA LEU A 71 2.08 5.85 -6.70
C LEU A 71 1.47 5.52 -8.07
N ASN A 72 0.21 5.09 -8.08
CA ASN A 72 -0.52 4.80 -9.31
C ASN A 72 -0.66 6.03 -10.21
N ARG A 73 -0.95 7.21 -9.66
CA ARG A 73 -0.99 8.46 -10.42
C ARG A 73 0.37 8.78 -11.05
N ILE A 74 1.47 8.59 -10.34
CA ILE A 74 2.81 8.81 -10.90
C ILE A 74 3.06 7.85 -12.08
N ILE A 75 2.71 6.57 -11.91
CA ILE A 75 2.91 5.55 -12.94
C ILE A 75 2.05 5.83 -14.18
N GLN A 76 0.76 6.08 -13.98
CA GLN A 76 -0.22 6.24 -15.06
C GLN A 76 -0.09 7.57 -15.80
N ASN A 77 0.26 8.65 -15.11
CA ASN A 77 0.30 9.98 -15.71
C ASN A 77 1.69 10.37 -16.22
N TYR A 78 2.76 9.73 -15.76
CA TYR A 78 4.13 10.09 -16.13
C TYR A 78 4.93 8.90 -16.65
N HIS A 79 5.12 7.83 -15.85
CA HIS A 79 5.97 6.70 -16.25
C HIS A 79 5.52 6.05 -17.56
N GLU A 80 4.26 5.60 -17.63
CA GLU A 80 3.70 4.91 -18.80
C GLU A 80 3.61 5.81 -20.03
N PRO A 81 3.11 7.06 -19.94
CA PRO A 81 3.10 7.97 -21.07
C PRO A 81 4.50 8.26 -21.62
N MET A 82 5.51 8.47 -20.76
CA MET A 82 6.87 8.77 -21.22
C MET A 82 7.53 7.58 -21.91
N ILE A 83 7.30 6.36 -21.43
CA ILE A 83 7.76 5.13 -22.08
C ILE A 83 7.05 4.93 -23.43
N LYS A 84 5.71 5.07 -23.45
CA LYS A 84 4.89 4.89 -24.66
C LYS A 84 5.21 5.92 -25.74
N ALA A 85 5.46 7.16 -25.34
CA ALA A 85 5.90 8.24 -26.23
C ALA A 85 7.38 8.13 -26.64
N LYS A 86 8.11 7.13 -26.13
CA LYS A 86 9.55 6.92 -26.35
C LYS A 86 10.41 8.12 -25.94
N ILE A 87 9.95 8.92 -24.98
CA ILE A 87 10.72 10.02 -24.37
C ILE A 87 11.87 9.43 -23.55
N ILE A 88 11.60 8.31 -22.86
CA ILE A 88 12.60 7.48 -22.18
C ILE A 88 12.48 6.05 -22.68
N SER A 89 13.60 5.33 -22.74
CA SER A 89 13.59 3.90 -23.06
C SER A 89 13.34 3.07 -21.79
N PRO A 90 12.57 1.96 -21.89
CA PRO A 90 12.45 0.99 -20.81
C PRO A 90 13.81 0.49 -20.33
N HIS A 91 13.93 0.32 -19.02
CA HIS A 91 15.12 -0.10 -18.28
C HIS A 91 16.36 0.78 -18.48
N SER A 92 16.19 1.99 -19.00
CA SER A 92 17.29 2.93 -19.22
C SER A 92 17.79 3.53 -17.90
N LYS A 93 19.01 4.08 -17.92
CA LYS A 93 19.52 4.88 -16.79
C LYS A 93 18.60 6.07 -16.50
N ALA A 94 18.07 6.72 -17.54
CA ALA A 94 17.17 7.87 -17.41
C ALA A 94 15.84 7.51 -16.75
N GLU A 95 15.26 6.34 -17.07
CA GLU A 95 14.07 5.86 -16.38
C GLU A 95 14.37 5.61 -14.90
N ARG A 96 15.46 4.90 -14.60
CA ARG A 96 15.85 4.57 -13.22
C ARG A 96 16.18 5.82 -12.39
N SER A 97 16.78 6.85 -12.96
CA SER A 97 17.07 8.08 -12.22
C SER A 97 15.81 8.88 -11.88
N ILE A 98 14.77 8.83 -12.73
CA ILE A 98 13.54 9.61 -12.53
C ILE A 98 12.51 8.84 -11.69
N PHE A 99 12.37 7.55 -11.95
CA PHE A 99 11.30 6.72 -11.38
C PHE A 99 11.81 5.63 -10.44
N ALA A 100 13.13 5.45 -10.30
CA ALA A 100 13.75 4.44 -9.45
C ALA A 100 13.06 3.07 -9.60
N ASN A 101 12.62 2.50 -8.47
CA ASN A 101 11.90 1.23 -8.39
C ASN A 101 10.40 1.42 -8.06
N ILE A 102 9.79 2.54 -8.49
CA ILE A 102 8.41 2.92 -8.12
C ILE A 102 7.36 1.83 -8.39
N ARG A 103 7.51 1.04 -9.46
CA ARG A 103 6.60 -0.08 -9.77
C ARG A 103 6.69 -1.22 -8.75
N ILE A 104 7.90 -1.49 -8.26
CA ILE A 104 8.11 -2.52 -7.24
C ILE A 104 7.48 -2.04 -5.92
N LEU A 105 7.68 -0.77 -5.56
CA LEU A 105 7.05 -0.16 -4.40
C LEU A 105 5.51 -0.21 -4.50
N GLU A 106 4.93 0.15 -5.65
CA GLU A 106 3.49 0.06 -5.88
C GLU A 106 2.97 -1.35 -5.66
N HIS A 107 3.62 -2.37 -6.23
CA HIS A 107 3.21 -3.76 -6.07
C HIS A 107 3.27 -4.25 -4.62
N VAL A 108 4.35 -3.92 -3.91
CA VAL A 108 4.54 -4.28 -2.49
C VAL A 108 3.44 -3.66 -1.63
N HIS A 109 3.13 -2.39 -1.84
CA HIS A 109 2.09 -1.67 -1.10
C HIS A 109 0.67 -2.10 -1.50
N GLN A 110 0.45 -2.47 -2.75
CA GLN A 110 -0.81 -3.05 -3.20
C GLN A 110 -1.09 -4.38 -2.48
N LYS A 111 -0.07 -5.23 -2.33
CA LYS A 111 -0.19 -6.47 -1.55
C LYS A 111 -0.50 -6.20 -0.07
N LEU A 112 0.22 -5.27 0.56
CA LEU A 112 -0.04 -4.89 1.95
C LEU A 112 -1.49 -4.41 2.14
N LEU A 113 -1.95 -3.51 1.27
CA LEU A 113 -3.31 -2.98 1.34
C LEU A 113 -4.37 -4.06 1.12
N TYR A 114 -4.12 -5.00 0.20
CA TYR A 114 -4.98 -6.16 0.00
C TYR A 114 -5.09 -7.01 1.27
N ASP A 115 -3.96 -7.33 1.90
CA ASP A 115 -3.91 -8.13 3.12
C ASP A 115 -4.66 -7.43 4.28
N ILE A 116 -4.46 -6.13 4.48
CA ILE A 116 -5.16 -5.32 5.49
C ILE A 116 -6.68 -5.33 5.25
N ARG A 117 -7.12 -5.12 4.01
CA ARG A 117 -8.55 -5.09 3.65
C ARG A 117 -9.21 -6.46 3.82
N ALA A 118 -8.52 -7.53 3.43
CA ALA A 118 -9.03 -8.89 3.55
C ALA A 118 -9.35 -9.22 5.02
N VAL A 119 -8.47 -8.85 5.95
CA VAL A 119 -8.70 -9.04 7.39
C VAL A 119 -9.81 -8.16 7.92
N HIS A 120 -9.80 -6.87 7.60
CA HIS A 120 -10.84 -5.93 8.02
C HIS A 120 -12.25 -6.41 7.63
N SER A 121 -12.39 -7.00 6.43
CA SER A 121 -13.68 -7.50 5.93
C SER A 121 -14.21 -8.75 6.66
N ARG A 122 -13.33 -9.58 7.24
CA ARG A 122 -13.68 -10.91 7.77
C ARG A 122 -13.97 -10.94 9.27
N GLN A 123 -13.25 -10.17 10.08
CA GLN A 123 -13.29 -10.35 11.55
C GLN A 123 -13.35 -9.05 12.35
N GLY A 124 -13.54 -7.90 11.69
CA GLY A 124 -13.04 -6.65 12.29
C GLY A 124 -11.52 -6.70 12.39
N PHE A 125 -10.87 -5.76 13.08
CA PHE A 125 -9.44 -5.85 13.29
C PHE A 125 -9.12 -6.50 14.65
N PRO A 126 -8.58 -7.73 14.68
CA PRO A 126 -8.03 -8.29 15.90
C PRO A 126 -6.81 -7.47 16.33
N ASP A 127 -6.59 -7.34 17.63
CA ASP A 127 -5.39 -6.70 18.17
C ASP A 127 -4.13 -7.40 17.63
N GLY A 128 -3.16 -6.62 17.15
CA GLY A 128 -1.85 -7.12 16.70
C GLY A 128 -1.75 -7.56 15.23
N LEU A 129 -2.86 -7.84 14.55
CA LEU A 129 -2.80 -8.48 13.22
C LEU A 129 -2.25 -7.56 12.11
N ILE A 130 -2.46 -6.24 12.23
CA ILE A 130 -1.81 -5.26 11.34
C ILE A 130 -0.29 -5.31 11.51
N ALA A 131 0.21 -5.46 12.74
CA ALA A 131 1.65 -5.50 12.99
C ALA A 131 2.29 -6.68 12.26
N GLU A 132 1.67 -7.86 12.27
CA GLU A 132 2.14 -9.04 11.53
C GLU A 132 2.26 -8.79 10.03
N MET A 133 1.32 -8.04 9.43
CA MET A 133 1.40 -7.67 8.02
C MET A 133 2.59 -6.74 7.73
N PHE A 134 2.86 -5.77 8.62
CA PHE A 134 4.04 -4.92 8.51
C PHE A 134 5.34 -5.69 8.74
N LEU A 135 5.36 -6.74 9.58
CA LEU A 135 6.53 -7.61 9.69
C LEU A 135 6.85 -8.30 8.36
N GLY A 136 5.82 -8.69 7.60
CA GLY A 136 5.98 -9.20 6.24
C GLY A 136 6.56 -8.18 5.24
N LEU A 137 6.45 -6.89 5.53
CA LEU A 137 7.00 -5.81 4.72
C LEU A 137 8.51 -5.59 4.96
N ILE A 138 9.03 -5.95 6.14
CA ILE A 138 10.42 -5.68 6.56
C ILE A 138 11.46 -6.06 5.51
N PRO A 139 11.41 -7.26 4.88
CA PRO A 139 12.42 -7.65 3.89
C PRO A 139 12.47 -6.72 2.67
N TYR A 140 11.35 -6.06 2.35
CA TYR A 140 11.18 -5.17 1.20
C TYR A 140 11.47 -3.71 1.53
N LEU A 141 11.60 -3.34 2.81
CA LEU A 141 11.90 -1.95 3.20
C LEU A 141 13.27 -1.48 2.68
N THR A 142 14.18 -2.41 2.40
CA THR A 142 15.48 -2.10 1.77
C THR A 142 15.33 -1.52 0.36
N LEU A 143 14.21 -1.74 -0.32
CA LEU A 143 13.91 -1.14 -1.63
C LEU A 143 13.82 0.40 -1.55
N TYR A 144 13.47 0.94 -0.38
CA TYR A 144 13.45 2.38 -0.17
C TYR A 144 14.85 3.01 -0.20
N ASN A 145 15.91 2.25 0.07
CA ASN A 145 17.27 2.76 -0.03
C ASN A 145 17.60 3.16 -1.47
N GLU A 146 17.21 2.33 -2.45
CA GLU A 146 17.38 2.64 -3.88
C GLU A 146 16.59 3.89 -4.27
N TYR A 147 15.34 3.99 -3.81
CA TYR A 147 14.50 5.15 -4.08
C TYR A 147 15.10 6.46 -3.53
N VAL A 148 15.52 6.45 -2.26
CA VAL A 148 16.09 7.64 -1.59
C VAL A 148 17.45 8.02 -2.19
N THR A 149 18.32 7.04 -2.46
CA THR A 149 19.64 7.32 -3.05
C THR A 149 19.50 7.94 -4.44
N MET A 150 18.57 7.43 -5.27
CA MET A 150 18.35 7.97 -6.62
C MET A 150 17.68 9.35 -6.59
N PHE A 151 16.90 9.66 -5.55
CA PHE A 151 16.31 10.98 -5.38
C PHE A 151 17.39 12.06 -5.19
N ASP A 152 18.39 11.79 -4.35
CA ASP A 152 19.50 12.72 -4.11
C ASP A 152 20.38 12.93 -5.36
N GLU A 153 20.47 11.93 -6.24
CA GLU A 153 21.20 12.03 -7.51
C GLU A 153 20.43 12.79 -8.61
N GLY A 154 19.11 12.96 -8.45
CA GLY A 154 18.20 13.56 -9.43
C GLY A 154 17.95 15.06 -9.26
N THR A 155 18.42 15.67 -8.17
CA THR A 155 18.39 17.13 -7.89
C THR A 155 19.71 17.80 -8.20
#